data_AF-A0A4Q3WDA6-F1
#
_entry.id   AF-A0A4Q3WDA6-F1
#
_cell.length_a   1.000
_cell.length_b   1.000
_cell.length_c   1.000
_cell.angle_alpha   90.00
_cell.angle_beta   90.00
_cell.angle_gamma   90.00
#
_symmetry.space_group_name_H-M   'P 1'
#
loop_
_entity.id
_entity.type
_entity.pdbx_description
1 polymer ?
#
loop_
_entity_poly.entity_id
_entity_poly.type
_entity_poly.pdbx_seq_one_letter_code
_entity_poly.pdbx_strand_id
1 'polypeptide(L)'
;MGWSIGYDTTWKRDIGYGVPSICDHPGCKEEIDRGLSYVCGGEPYGGDDGCGLYFCMKHLGSRGKKPQQCSRCLNYRLPFQAKADPSDWVIWKLTDESWAQWRQENPAWVI
;
A
#
# COMPACT_ATOMS: atom_id res chain seq x y z
N MET A 1 -10.12 -13.51 11.53
CA MET A 1 -9.57 -13.78 10.19
C MET A 1 -8.72 -12.58 9.82
N GLY A 2 -7.39 -12.71 9.87
CA GLY A 2 -6.45 -11.63 9.55
C GLY A 2 -6.15 -11.63 8.06
N TRP A 3 -6.26 -10.48 7.41
CA TRP A 3 -5.80 -10.32 6.03
C TRP A 3 -4.29 -10.20 6.04
N SER A 4 -3.58 -11.30 5.73
CA SER A 4 -2.13 -11.36 5.87
C SER A 4 -1.42 -10.56 4.75
N ILE A 5 -1.48 -11.03 3.50
CA ILE A 5 -0.85 -10.37 2.35
C ILE A 5 -1.72 -10.60 1.11
N GLY A 6 -1.95 -9.55 0.32
CA GLY A 6 -2.55 -9.59 -1.01
C GLY A 6 -1.70 -8.81 -2.02
N TYR A 7 -2.08 -8.81 -3.28
CA TYR A 7 -1.39 -8.08 -4.35
C TYR A 7 -2.32 -7.09 -5.04
N ASP A 8 -1.93 -5.82 -5.08
CA ASP A 8 -2.64 -4.77 -5.81
C ASP A 8 -2.13 -4.73 -7.26
N THR A 9 -2.98 -5.06 -8.22
CA THR A 9 -2.64 -5.04 -9.66
C THR A 9 -2.62 -3.63 -10.26
N THR A 10 -3.31 -2.66 -9.63
CA THR A 10 -3.33 -1.26 -10.06
C THR A 10 -2.00 -0.59 -9.76
N TRP A 11 -1.52 -0.75 -8.52
CA TRP A 11 -0.26 -0.18 -8.06
C TRP A 11 0.93 -1.13 -8.15
N LYS A 12 0.69 -2.38 -8.55
CA LYS A 12 1.67 -3.46 -8.77
C LYS A 12 2.55 -3.74 -7.55
N ARG A 13 1.94 -3.83 -6.37
CA ARG A 13 2.66 -4.00 -5.09
C ARG A 13 1.89 -4.86 -4.10
N ASP A 14 2.62 -5.45 -3.17
CA ASP A 14 2.02 -6.20 -2.07
C ASP A 14 1.30 -5.24 -1.13
N ILE A 15 0.18 -5.69 -0.57
CA ILE A 15 -0.68 -4.96 0.36
C ILE A 15 -1.09 -5.89 1.50
N GLY A 16 -1.41 -5.36 2.67
CA GLY A 16 -1.73 -6.20 3.84
C GLY A 16 -1.16 -5.66 5.13
N TYR A 17 -1.67 -6.20 6.24
CA TYR A 17 -1.11 -5.90 7.55
C TYR A 17 0.30 -6.47 7.66
N GLY A 18 1.25 -5.62 8.08
CA GLY A 18 2.65 -6.01 8.19
C GLY A 18 3.45 -5.95 6.88
N VAL A 19 2.86 -5.55 5.76
CA VAL A 19 3.62 -5.18 4.56
C VAL A 19 4.15 -3.75 4.77
N PRO A 20 5.46 -3.56 5.04
CA PRO A 20 6.00 -2.26 5.38
C PRO A 20 5.97 -1.32 4.18
N SER A 21 5.74 -0.04 4.43
CA SER A 21 5.72 0.99 3.41
C SER A 21 6.06 2.35 3.98
N ILE A 22 6.39 3.28 3.10
CA ILE A 22 6.42 4.71 3.43
C ILE A 22 5.11 5.33 2.97
N CYS A 23 4.60 6.30 3.74
CA CYS A 23 3.42 7.07 3.35
C CYS A 23 3.56 7.63 1.92
N ASP A 24 2.57 7.38 1.05
CA ASP A 24 2.58 7.77 -0.37
C ASP A 24 2.46 9.29 -0.60
N HIS A 25 2.27 10.10 0.45
CA HIS A 25 2.26 11.55 0.31
C HIS A 25 3.66 12.05 -0.12
N PRO A 26 3.76 12.92 -1.15
CA PRO A 26 5.03 13.48 -1.58
C PRO A 26 5.80 14.13 -0.42
N GLY A 27 7.10 13.84 -0.32
CA GLY A 27 7.98 14.38 0.73
C GLY A 27 7.80 13.78 2.14
N CYS A 28 6.75 13.01 2.41
CA CYS A 28 6.61 12.32 3.69
C CYS A 28 7.56 11.13 3.79
N LYS A 29 8.11 10.87 4.98
CA LYS A 29 9.01 9.73 5.26
C LYS A 29 8.50 8.86 6.41
N GLU A 30 7.24 9.02 6.77
CA GLU A 30 6.64 8.26 7.87
C GLU A 30 6.46 6.81 7.44
N GLU A 31 7.03 5.91 8.23
CA GLU A 31 6.89 4.46 8.09
C GLU A 31 5.50 4.03 8.55
N ILE A 32 4.87 3.19 7.75
CA ILE A 32 3.54 2.63 7.94
C ILE A 32 3.54 1.18 7.45
N ASP A 33 2.39 0.53 7.53
CA ASP A 33 2.11 -0.69 6.78
C ASP A 33 1.03 -0.44 5.73
N ARG A 34 0.80 -1.43 4.86
CA ARG A 34 -0.26 -1.40 3.84
C ARG A 34 -1.56 -2.06 4.32
N GLY A 35 -1.86 -1.94 5.60
CA GLY A 35 -3.11 -2.32 6.22
C GLY A 35 -4.21 -1.26 6.06
N LEU A 36 -5.42 -1.63 6.46
CA LEU A 36 -6.63 -0.80 6.26
C LEU A 36 -6.60 0.52 7.03
N SER A 37 -5.86 0.58 8.13
CA SER A 37 -5.69 1.82 8.91
C SER A 37 -5.04 2.93 8.08
N TYR A 38 -4.26 2.58 7.06
CA TYR A 38 -3.52 3.54 6.24
C TYR A 38 -4.05 3.68 4.82
N VAL A 39 -4.96 2.80 4.37
CA VAL A 39 -5.48 2.85 3.00
C VAL A 39 -6.41 4.05 2.78
N CYS A 40 -6.19 4.79 1.70
CA CYS A 40 -7.14 5.77 1.21
C CYS A 40 -8.35 5.05 0.61
N GLY A 41 -9.51 5.18 1.24
CA GLY A 41 -10.77 4.53 0.86
C GLY A 41 -11.36 3.63 1.93
N GLY A 42 -10.61 3.30 2.99
CA GLY A 42 -11.08 2.44 4.08
C GLY A 42 -11.19 0.94 3.77
N GLU A 43 -11.03 0.57 2.49
CA GLU A 43 -11.13 -0.80 2.00
C GLU A 43 -9.89 -1.17 1.17
N PRO A 44 -9.57 -2.47 1.01
CA PRO A 44 -8.54 -2.90 0.08
C PRO A 44 -8.75 -2.28 -1.31
N TYR A 45 -7.66 -1.94 -1.99
CA TYR A 45 -7.68 -1.31 -3.32
C TYR A 45 -8.34 0.09 -3.37
N GLY A 46 -8.81 0.61 -2.24
CA GLY A 46 -9.41 1.94 -2.12
C GLY A 46 -10.94 2.00 -2.20
N GLY A 47 -11.63 0.86 -2.38
CA GLY A 47 -13.09 0.84 -2.51
C GLY A 47 -13.62 1.79 -3.59
N ASP A 48 -14.81 2.34 -3.38
CA ASP A 48 -15.47 3.22 -4.36
C ASP A 48 -14.98 4.68 -4.32
N ASP A 49 -14.46 5.11 -3.16
CA ASP A 49 -14.16 6.52 -2.88
C ASP A 49 -12.65 6.82 -2.82
N GLY A 50 -11.81 5.79 -2.68
CA GLY A 50 -10.37 5.93 -2.47
C GLY A 50 -9.54 5.67 -3.72
N CYS A 51 -8.23 5.90 -3.59
CA CYS A 51 -7.27 5.62 -4.67
C CYS A 51 -6.45 4.33 -4.45
N GLY A 52 -6.62 3.65 -3.31
CA GLY A 52 -5.85 2.44 -2.97
C GLY A 52 -4.40 2.70 -2.55
N LEU A 53 -3.96 3.96 -2.47
CA LEU A 53 -2.67 4.34 -1.90
C LEU A 53 -2.72 4.39 -0.37
N TYR A 54 -1.53 4.36 0.27
CA TYR A 54 -1.39 4.26 1.72
C TYR A 54 -0.75 5.50 2.32
N PHE A 55 -1.37 6.05 3.36
CA PHE A 55 -0.98 7.33 3.95
C PHE A 55 -0.95 7.23 5.48
N CYS A 56 0.00 7.92 6.12
CA CYS A 56 -0.03 8.06 7.57
C CYS A 56 -1.25 8.89 8.00
N MET A 57 -1.60 8.82 9.29
CA MET A 57 -2.78 9.49 9.83
C MET A 57 -2.79 11.01 9.61
N LYS A 58 -1.62 11.65 9.43
CA LYS A 58 -1.50 13.08 9.13
C LYS A 58 -1.96 13.45 7.72
N HIS A 59 -1.91 12.50 6.79
CA HIS A 59 -2.26 12.69 5.37
C HIS A 59 -3.58 12.00 5.00
N LEU A 60 -4.28 11.44 5.98
CA LEU A 60 -5.64 10.94 5.87
C LEU A 60 -6.60 11.94 6.53
N GLY A 61 -7.73 12.17 5.88
CA GLY A 61 -8.83 12.94 6.43
C GLY A 61 -10.15 12.31 6.03
N SER A 62 -11.21 12.62 6.77
CA SER A 62 -12.56 12.13 6.49
C SER A 62 -13.51 13.31 6.27
N ARG A 63 -14.45 13.17 5.33
CA ARG A 63 -15.48 14.17 5.07
C ARG A 63 -16.87 13.58 5.30
N GLY A 64 -17.51 13.98 6.39
CA GLY A 64 -18.83 13.47 6.76
C GLY A 64 -18.80 11.97 7.06
N LYS A 65 -19.65 11.19 6.38
CA LYS A 65 -19.75 9.73 6.55
C LYS A 65 -18.81 8.93 5.63
N LYS A 66 -17.97 9.60 4.84
CA LYS A 66 -17.04 8.92 3.93
C LYS A 66 -15.89 8.26 4.69
N PRO A 67 -15.31 7.17 4.15
CA PRO A 67 -14.11 6.56 4.71
C PRO A 67 -12.92 7.53 4.68
N GLN A 68 -11.81 7.18 5.35
CA GLN A 68 -10.60 7.99 5.31
C GLN A 68 -10.04 8.12 3.89
N GLN A 69 -9.67 9.33 3.49
CA GLN A 69 -9.22 9.66 2.15
C GLN A 69 -7.98 10.56 2.20
N CYS A 70 -7.13 10.47 1.18
CA CYS A 70 -6.04 11.41 0.99
C CYS A 70 -6.53 12.77 0.50
N SER A 71 -5.68 13.79 0.59
CA SER A 71 -6.01 15.15 0.15
C SER A 71 -6.43 15.24 -1.33
N ARG A 72 -5.96 14.35 -2.21
CA ARG A 72 -6.36 14.37 -3.64
C ARG A 72 -7.76 13.78 -3.84
N CYS A 73 -8.07 12.65 -3.23
CA CYS A 73 -9.42 12.06 -3.28
C CYS A 73 -10.47 12.98 -2.67
N LEU A 74 -10.17 13.62 -1.53
CA LEU A 74 -11.06 14.61 -0.90
C LEU A 74 -11.38 15.81 -1.81
N ASN A 75 -10.46 16.14 -2.74
CA ASN A 75 -10.57 17.26 -3.66
C ASN A 75 -10.84 16.82 -5.11
N TYR A 76 -11.26 15.56 -5.34
CA TYR A 76 -11.56 15.00 -6.67
C TYR A 76 -10.41 15.19 -7.69
N ARG A 77 -9.16 15.05 -7.24
CA ARG A 77 -7.96 15.10 -8.08
C ARG A 77 -7.43 13.70 -8.33
N LEU A 78 -6.69 13.53 -9.43
CA LEU A 78 -5.96 12.29 -9.74
C LEU A 78 -5.09 11.85 -8.54
N PRO A 79 -4.83 10.55 -8.34
CA PRO A 79 -4.00 10.08 -7.24
C PRO A 79 -2.55 10.63 -7.28
N PHE A 80 -1.84 10.47 -6.16
CA PHE A 80 -0.39 10.63 -6.15
C PHE A 80 0.29 9.47 -6.89
N GLN A 81 1.61 9.56 -7.08
CA GLN A 81 2.39 8.41 -7.51
C GLN A 81 2.69 7.52 -6.30
N ALA A 82 2.44 6.22 -6.44
CA ALA A 82 2.87 5.24 -5.45
C ALA A 82 4.38 5.31 -5.21
N LYS A 83 4.79 5.31 -3.94
CA LYS A 83 6.20 5.14 -3.60
C LYS A 83 6.62 3.70 -3.79
N ALA A 84 7.92 3.55 -4.08
CA ALA A 84 8.56 2.25 -4.17
C ALA A 84 8.47 1.50 -2.83
N ASP A 85 8.55 0.17 -2.92
CA ASP A 85 8.67 -0.68 -1.75
C ASP A 85 9.95 -0.35 -0.96
N PRO A 86 9.93 -0.43 0.38
CA PRO A 86 11.14 -0.38 1.18
C PRO A 86 12.13 -1.47 0.74
N SER A 87 13.43 -1.14 0.71
CA SER A 87 14.49 -2.07 0.29
C SER A 87 14.43 -3.39 1.04
N ASP A 88 14.17 -3.32 2.34
CA ASP A 88 14.21 -4.49 3.22
C ASP A 88 13.07 -5.47 2.90
N TRP A 89 11.91 -4.96 2.47
CA TRP A 89 10.81 -5.79 1.98
C TRP A 89 11.19 -6.51 0.69
N VAL A 90 11.80 -5.78 -0.25
CA VAL A 90 12.24 -6.34 -1.53
C VAL A 90 13.30 -7.42 -1.29
N ILE A 91 14.29 -7.14 -0.44
CA ILE A 91 15.34 -8.10 -0.08
C ILE A 91 14.72 -9.33 0.56
N TRP A 92 13.83 -9.16 1.54
CA TRP A 92 13.17 -10.27 2.22
C TRP A 92 12.45 -11.20 1.24
N LYS A 93 11.66 -10.65 0.30
CA LYS A 93 11.01 -11.45 -0.75
C LYS A 93 12.00 -12.19 -1.65
N LEU A 94 13.19 -11.62 -1.87
CA LEU A 94 14.22 -12.22 -2.72
C LEU A 94 15.06 -13.29 -2.00
N THR A 95 15.22 -13.20 -0.68
CA THR A 95 16.17 -14.06 0.06
C THR A 95 15.52 -15.07 1.01
N ASP A 96 14.37 -14.74 1.60
CA ASP A 96 13.79 -15.54 2.68
C ASP A 96 13.08 -16.80 2.17
N GLU A 97 13.17 -17.91 2.91
CA GLU A 97 12.57 -19.19 2.53
C GLU A 97 11.03 -19.13 2.46
N SER A 98 10.38 -18.27 3.25
CA SER A 98 8.93 -18.08 3.21
C SER A 98 8.41 -17.59 1.85
N TRP A 99 9.26 -16.99 1.04
CA TRP A 99 8.96 -16.52 -0.33
C TRP A 99 9.54 -17.41 -1.43
N ALA A 100 10.06 -18.60 -1.09
CA ALA A 100 10.68 -19.50 -2.06
C ALA A 100 9.71 -19.92 -3.17
N GLN A 101 8.44 -20.19 -2.84
CA GLN A 101 7.41 -20.53 -3.83
C GLN A 101 7.14 -19.34 -4.77
N TRP A 102 6.95 -18.14 -4.23
CA TRP A 102 6.72 -16.95 -5.03
C TRP A 102 7.87 -16.71 -6.03
N ARG A 103 9.12 -16.91 -5.62
CA ARG A 103 10.30 -16.79 -6.51
C ARG A 103 10.31 -17.82 -7.63
N GLN A 104 9.88 -19.06 -7.35
CA GLN A 104 9.76 -20.11 -8.38
C GLN A 104 8.69 -19.75 -9.42
N GLU A 105 7.59 -19.13 -8.98
CA GLU A 105 6.49 -18.69 -9.85
C GLU A 105 6.82 -17.39 -10.61
N ASN A 106 7.77 -16.60 -10.12
CA ASN A 106 8.15 -15.29 -10.67
C ASN A 106 9.65 -15.20 -11.05
N PRO A 107 10.17 -16.09 -11.91
CA PRO A 107 11.61 -16.20 -12.17
C PRO A 107 12.23 -14.94 -12.80
N ALA A 108 11.43 -14.14 -13.52
CA ALA A 108 11.88 -12.89 -14.15
C ALA A 108 12.33 -11.81 -13.15
N TRP A 109 11.93 -11.93 -11.89
CA TRP A 109 12.26 -10.97 -10.82
C TRP A 109 13.54 -11.32 -10.04
N VAL A 110 14.13 -12.50 -10.30
CA VAL A 110 15.24 -13.08 -9.52
C VAL A 110 16.54 -13.16 -10.35
N ILE A 111 16.56 -12.58 -11.56
CA ILE A 111 17.67 -12.64 -12.53
C ILE A 111 18.80 -11.69 -12.11
#